data_AF-N0BBF2-F1
#
_entry.id   AF-N0BBF2-F1
#
_cell.length_a   1.000
_cell.length_b   1.000
_cell.length_c   1.000
_cell.angle_alpha   90.00
_cell.angle_beta   90.00
_cell.angle_gamma   90.00
#
_symmetry.space_group_name_H-M   'P 1'
#
loop_
_entity.id
_entity.type
_entity.pdbx_description
1 polymer ?
#
loop_
_entity_poly.entity_id
_entity_poly.type
_entity_poly.pdbx_seq_one_letter_code
_entity_poly.pdbx_strand_id
1 'polypeptide(L)'
;MDALNLTQVEAAKLLSVSDRSIRRWAEAQTEVPGPVEQVLHAWMRLDNLGLAWRPDSEILGCEDSDEIAQQIALYRKHSMDLDALIASVNARGGPAAPWQVHLNERRAILGPIEIRFYPLRNGGFSPASYTRKDGPPDQERDWRLIEDGFACVANAIRLAGKGWASKSR
;
A
#
# COMPACT_ATOMS: atom_id res chain seq x y z
N MET A 1 -4.26 11.16 -14.09
CA MET A 1 -5.41 10.52 -13.39
C MET A 1 -5.85 9.26 -14.11
N ASP A 2 -5.85 9.26 -15.44
CA ASP A 2 -6.18 8.10 -16.27
C ASP A 2 -5.35 6.85 -15.95
N ALA A 3 -4.06 7.01 -15.65
CA ALA A 3 -3.18 5.91 -15.24
C ALA A 3 -3.65 5.19 -13.95
N LEU A 4 -4.33 5.90 -13.05
CA LEU A 4 -4.90 5.35 -11.81
C LEU A 4 -6.40 5.05 -11.93
N ASN A 5 -6.97 5.24 -13.13
CA ASN A 5 -8.40 5.12 -13.41
C ASN A 5 -9.29 5.85 -12.38
N LEU A 6 -8.90 7.08 -12.02
CA LEU A 6 -9.65 7.95 -11.10
C LEU A 6 -10.46 8.99 -11.88
N THR A 7 -11.72 9.17 -11.47
CA THR A 7 -12.47 10.37 -11.84
C THR A 7 -11.90 11.61 -11.15
N GLN A 8 -12.22 12.80 -11.69
CA GLN A 8 -11.77 14.07 -11.08
C GLN A 8 -12.27 14.23 -9.64
N VAL A 9 -13.51 13.82 -9.38
CA VAL A 9 -14.16 13.92 -8.06
C VAL A 9 -13.50 12.97 -7.06
N GLU A 10 -13.18 11.74 -7.47
CA GLU A 10 -12.47 10.80 -6.61
C GLU A 10 -11.05 11.28 -6.31
N ALA A 11 -10.33 11.81 -7.30
CA ALA A 11 -9.00 12.36 -7.11
C ALA A 11 -9.02 13.55 -6.14
N ALA A 12 -9.98 14.46 -6.29
CA ALA A 12 -10.18 15.59 -5.39
C ALA A 12 -10.40 15.12 -3.94
N LYS A 13 -11.29 14.14 -3.76
CA LYS A 13 -11.60 13.57 -2.44
C LYS A 13 -10.36 12.90 -1.81
N LEU A 14 -9.69 12.03 -2.54
CA LEU A 14 -8.54 11.26 -2.03
C LEU A 14 -7.32 12.15 -1.75
N LEU A 15 -7.12 13.21 -2.54
CA LEU A 15 -6.04 14.18 -2.32
C LEU A 15 -6.43 15.26 -1.30
N SER A 16 -7.70 15.32 -0.89
CA SER A 16 -8.26 16.37 -0.03
C SER A 16 -8.05 17.77 -0.62
N VAL A 17 -8.34 17.92 -1.92
CA VAL A 17 -8.23 19.19 -2.66
C VAL A 17 -9.53 19.48 -3.41
N SER A 18 -9.70 20.70 -3.90
CA SER A 18 -10.88 21.06 -4.68
C SER A 18 -10.87 20.46 -6.09
N ASP A 19 -12.05 20.13 -6.63
CA ASP A 19 -12.23 19.74 -8.04
C ASP A 19 -11.61 20.75 -9.01
N ARG A 20 -11.67 22.04 -8.66
CA ARG A 20 -11.07 23.12 -9.44
C ARG A 20 -9.55 22.99 -9.52
N SER A 21 -8.89 22.63 -8.41
CA SER A 21 -7.45 22.39 -8.39
C SER A 21 -7.08 21.23 -9.30
N ILE A 22 -7.83 20.13 -9.21
CA ILE A 22 -7.65 18.94 -10.06
C ILE A 22 -7.77 19.29 -11.55
N ARG A 23 -8.80 20.06 -11.93
CA ARG A 23 -8.99 20.50 -13.32
C ARG A 23 -7.83 21.36 -13.82
N ARG A 24 -7.40 22.34 -13.03
CA ARG A 24 -6.28 23.22 -13.40
C ARG A 24 -4.98 22.44 -13.64
N TRP A 25 -4.73 21.41 -12.84
CA TRP A 25 -3.58 20.52 -13.04
C TRP A 25 -3.72 19.66 -14.30
N ALA A 26 -4.91 19.10 -14.55
CA ALA A 26 -5.18 18.29 -15.74
C ALA A 26 -5.08 19.11 -17.04
N GLU A 27 -5.45 20.39 -17.01
CA GLU A 27 -5.38 21.33 -18.13
C GLU A 27 -4.00 22.04 -18.23
N ALA A 28 -3.01 21.62 -17.43
CA ALA A 28 -1.66 22.22 -17.37
C ALA A 28 -1.65 23.75 -17.13
N GLN A 29 -2.71 24.30 -16.53
CA GLN A 29 -2.81 25.72 -16.18
C GLN A 29 -1.98 26.07 -14.95
N THR A 30 -1.63 25.09 -14.13
CA THR A 30 -0.89 25.26 -12.88
C THR A 30 -0.13 23.98 -12.58
N GLU A 31 1.06 24.11 -12.01
CA GLU A 31 1.85 22.98 -11.58
C GLU A 31 1.20 22.26 -10.39
N VAL A 32 1.43 20.94 -10.32
CA VAL A 32 1.00 20.12 -9.18
C VAL A 32 1.94 20.41 -8.01
N PRO A 33 1.42 20.73 -6.80
CA PRO A 33 2.26 20.92 -5.63
C PRO A 33 3.07 19.66 -5.33
N GLY A 34 4.36 19.81 -4.98
CA GLY A 34 5.27 18.70 -4.70
C GLY A 34 4.73 17.61 -3.75
N PRO A 35 4.05 17.94 -2.62
CA PRO A 35 3.45 16.92 -1.75
C PRO A 35 2.37 16.09 -2.45
N VAL A 36 1.57 16.71 -3.33
CA VAL A 36 0.53 16.02 -4.10
C VAL A 36 1.17 15.13 -5.16
N GLU A 37 2.21 15.62 -5.83
CA GLU A 37 2.96 14.86 -6.83
C GLU A 37 3.60 13.59 -6.22
N GLN A 38 4.19 13.71 -5.03
CA GLN A 38 4.75 12.56 -4.30
C GLN A 38 3.71 11.47 -4.02
N VAL A 39 2.53 11.87 -3.55
CA VAL A 39 1.41 10.94 -3.29
C VAL A 39 0.98 10.25 -4.59
N LEU A 40 0.78 11.02 -5.67
CA LEU A 40 0.41 10.47 -6.97
C LEU A 40 1.45 9.48 -7.51
N HIS A 41 2.74 9.79 -7.37
CA HIS A 41 3.83 8.91 -7.77
C HIS A 41 3.87 7.62 -6.95
N ALA A 42 3.66 7.70 -5.63
CA ALA A 42 3.55 6.52 -4.78
C ALA A 42 2.37 5.65 -5.20
N TRP A 43 1.20 6.24 -5.44
CA TRP A 43 0.02 5.52 -5.92
C TRP A 43 0.24 4.82 -7.26
N MET A 44 0.88 5.49 -8.22
CA MET A 44 1.20 4.90 -9.52
C MET A 44 2.15 3.71 -9.39
N ARG A 45 3.17 3.81 -8.54
CA ARG A 45 4.09 2.70 -8.27
C ARG A 45 3.39 1.52 -7.62
N LEU A 46 2.56 1.78 -6.61
CA LEU A 46 1.77 0.75 -5.95
C LEU A 46 0.78 0.08 -6.90
N ASP A 47 0.06 0.84 -7.75
CA ASP A 47 -0.86 0.25 -8.74
C ASP A 47 -0.13 -0.67 -9.73
N ASN A 48 1.05 -0.25 -10.20
CA ASN A 48 1.90 -1.05 -11.08
C ASN A 48 2.38 -2.35 -10.41
N LEU A 49 2.57 -2.33 -9.09
CA LEU A 49 2.89 -3.51 -8.29
C LEU A 49 1.65 -4.36 -7.96
N GLY A 50 0.45 -3.94 -8.37
CA GLY A 50 -0.82 -4.59 -8.01
C GLY A 50 -1.17 -4.44 -6.54
N LEU A 51 -0.60 -3.42 -5.88
CA LEU A 51 -0.79 -3.14 -4.45
C LEU A 51 -1.89 -2.12 -4.20
N ALA A 52 -2.41 -2.18 -2.98
CA ALA A 52 -3.41 -1.30 -2.45
C ALA A 52 -2.84 0.10 -2.25
N TRP A 53 -3.41 1.09 -2.92
CA TRP A 53 -3.04 2.50 -2.72
C TRP A 53 -4.23 3.41 -2.41
N ARG A 54 -5.47 2.92 -2.59
CA ARG A 54 -6.72 3.63 -2.28
C ARG A 54 -7.62 2.83 -1.33
N PRO A 55 -8.55 3.46 -0.60
CA PRO A 55 -9.49 2.76 0.27
C PRO A 55 -10.30 1.68 -0.47
N ASP A 56 -10.63 0.60 0.24
CA ASP A 56 -11.33 -0.60 -0.28
C ASP A 56 -12.84 -0.43 -0.51
N SER A 57 -13.44 0.60 0.09
CA SER A 57 -14.88 0.89 0.02
C SER A 57 -15.16 2.34 0.39
N GLU A 58 -16.40 2.79 0.16
CA GLU A 58 -16.93 3.95 0.88
C GLU A 58 -16.66 3.76 2.38
N ILE A 59 -16.23 4.85 3.03
CA ILE A 59 -15.91 4.86 4.46
C ILE A 59 -17.24 4.66 5.20
N LEU A 60 -17.61 3.41 5.44
CA LEU A 60 -18.83 3.03 6.13
C LEU A 60 -18.72 3.45 7.60
N GLY A 61 -19.66 4.26 8.07
CA GLY A 61 -19.77 4.65 9.49
C GLY A 61 -19.17 5.99 9.87
N CYS A 62 -18.54 6.73 8.94
CA CYS A 62 -18.19 8.12 9.19
C CYS A 62 -19.29 9.02 8.62
N GLU A 63 -20.17 9.50 9.49
CA GLU A 63 -21.14 10.53 9.15
C GLU A 63 -20.52 11.94 9.17
N ASP A 64 -19.35 12.08 9.82
CA ASP A 64 -18.61 13.33 9.94
C ASP A 64 -17.53 13.48 8.84
N SER A 65 -17.49 14.68 8.23
CA SER A 65 -16.49 15.10 7.26
C SER A 65 -15.07 15.07 7.82
N ASP A 66 -14.90 15.36 9.12
CA ASP A 66 -13.58 15.41 9.75
C ASP A 66 -12.99 14.00 9.97
N GLU A 67 -13.82 13.03 10.36
CA GLU A 67 -13.42 11.63 10.49
C GLU A 67 -13.05 11.04 9.12
N ILE A 68 -13.83 11.37 8.08
CA ILE A 68 -13.51 11.00 6.69
C ILE A 68 -12.14 11.57 6.28
N ALA A 69 -11.88 12.84 6.58
CA ALA A 69 -10.62 13.50 6.23
C ALA A 69 -9.42 12.86 6.95
N GLN A 70 -9.57 12.54 8.24
CA GLN A 70 -8.54 11.85 9.01
C GLN A 70 -8.24 10.46 8.44
N GLN A 71 -9.28 9.70 8.10
CA GLN A 71 -9.12 8.37 7.53
C GLN A 71 -8.42 8.43 6.16
N ILE A 72 -8.78 9.39 5.31
CA ILE A 72 -8.11 9.62 4.02
C ILE A 72 -6.63 10.03 4.23
N ALA A 73 -6.33 10.85 5.24
CA ALA A 73 -4.95 11.20 5.58
C ALA A 73 -4.13 9.98 6.02
N LEU A 74 -4.71 9.10 6.84
CA LEU A 74 -4.08 7.83 7.25
C LEU A 74 -3.77 6.92 6.05
N TYR A 75 -4.71 6.79 5.11
CA TYR A 75 -4.49 5.99 3.90
C TYR A 75 -3.38 6.57 3.01
N ARG A 76 -3.36 7.90 2.81
CA ARG A 76 -2.28 8.57 2.07
C ARG A 76 -0.92 8.27 2.71
N LYS A 77 -0.83 8.46 4.03
CA LYS A 77 0.40 8.17 4.77
C LYS A 77 0.82 6.71 4.61
N HIS A 78 -0.11 5.78 4.82
CA HIS A 78 0.17 4.34 4.67
C HIS A 78 0.69 3.98 3.27
N SER A 79 0.09 4.55 2.22
CA SER A 79 0.54 4.31 0.84
C SER A 79 1.96 4.84 0.59
N MET A 80 2.29 6.00 1.14
CA MET A 80 3.65 6.55 1.05
C MET A 80 4.66 5.72 1.84
N ASP A 81 4.29 5.29 3.05
CA ASP A 81 5.15 4.46 3.91
C ASP A 81 5.44 3.10 3.25
N LEU A 82 4.43 2.47 2.64
CA LEU A 82 4.58 1.21 1.93
C LEU A 82 5.45 1.36 0.67
N ASP A 83 5.24 2.41 -0.12
CA ASP A 83 6.06 2.71 -1.29
C ASP A 83 7.52 2.99 -0.90
N ALA A 84 7.75 3.76 0.16
CA ALA A 84 9.09 4.05 0.69
C ALA A 84 9.78 2.76 1.19
N LEU A 85 9.04 1.89 1.87
CA LEU A 85 9.56 0.60 2.34
C LEU A 85 10.04 -0.24 1.15
N ILE A 86 9.19 -0.42 0.12
CA ILE A 86 9.53 -1.20 -1.08
C ILE A 86 10.72 -0.57 -1.82
N ALA A 87 10.74 0.75 -1.96
CA ALA A 87 11.84 1.47 -2.58
C ALA A 87 13.17 1.24 -1.83
N SER A 88 13.14 1.26 -0.49
CA SER A 88 14.33 1.05 0.33
C SER A 88 14.90 -0.38 0.19
N VAL A 89 14.03 -1.40 0.09
CA VAL A 89 14.46 -2.79 -0.11
C VAL A 89 15.05 -2.95 -1.50
N ASN A 90 14.41 -2.37 -2.53
CA ASN A 90 14.93 -2.40 -3.89
C ASN A 90 16.28 -1.67 -4.01
N ALA A 91 16.45 -0.53 -3.36
CA ALA A 91 17.71 0.22 -3.36
C ALA A 91 18.89 -0.56 -2.75
N ARG A 92 18.61 -1.52 -1.86
CA ARG A 92 19.61 -2.42 -1.26
C ARG A 92 19.98 -3.61 -2.16
N GLY A 93 19.37 -3.73 -3.34
CA GLY A 93 19.54 -4.88 -4.24
C GLY A 93 18.40 -5.91 -4.16
N GLY A 94 17.30 -5.56 -3.47
CA GLY A 94 16.17 -6.45 -3.24
C GLY A 94 16.25 -7.17 -1.88
N PRO A 95 15.26 -8.04 -1.59
CA PRO A 95 15.19 -8.76 -0.32
C PRO A 95 16.44 -9.62 -0.11
N ALA A 96 17.10 -9.49 1.03
CA ALA A 96 18.31 -10.25 1.35
C ALA A 96 18.00 -11.71 1.72
N ALA A 97 16.77 -11.97 2.18
CA ALA A 97 16.32 -13.29 2.62
C ALA A 97 15.15 -13.81 1.76
N PRO A 98 15.18 -15.09 1.32
CA PRO A 98 14.09 -15.67 0.54
C PRO A 98 12.91 -16.04 1.46
N TRP A 99 12.00 -15.09 1.66
CA TRP A 99 10.75 -15.35 2.36
C TRP A 99 9.85 -16.30 1.54
N GLN A 100 9.32 -17.31 2.21
CA GLN A 100 8.30 -18.19 1.63
C GLN A 100 6.93 -17.54 1.83
N VAL A 101 6.35 -17.03 0.75
CA VAL A 101 5.05 -16.35 0.79
C VAL A 101 3.93 -17.33 0.46
N HIS A 102 3.03 -17.53 1.41
CA HIS A 102 1.83 -18.34 1.26
C HIS A 102 0.60 -17.42 1.15
N LEU A 103 0.26 -17.02 -0.08
CA LEU A 103 -0.85 -16.10 -0.34
C LEU A 103 -2.21 -16.63 0.17
N ASN A 104 -2.47 -17.93 0.03
CA ASN A 104 -3.71 -18.56 0.50
C ASN A 104 -3.86 -18.52 2.02
N GLU A 105 -2.75 -18.72 2.73
CA GLU A 105 -2.70 -18.71 4.20
C GLU A 105 -2.46 -17.31 4.77
N ARG A 106 -2.24 -16.33 3.89
CA ARG A 106 -2.03 -14.91 4.22
C ARG A 106 -0.87 -14.69 5.19
N ARG A 107 0.20 -15.45 4.97
CA ARG A 107 1.43 -15.39 5.77
C ARG A 107 2.67 -15.51 4.90
N ALA A 108 3.76 -14.94 5.36
CA ALA A 108 5.10 -15.22 4.86
C ALA A 108 6.00 -15.71 5.99
N ILE A 109 6.88 -16.65 5.67
CA ILE A 109 7.71 -17.35 6.65
C ILE A 109 9.18 -17.24 6.25
N LEU A 110 10.03 -16.94 7.22
CA LEU A 110 11.49 -16.99 7.11
C LEU A 110 12.05 -17.70 8.35
N GLY A 111 12.26 -19.01 8.26
CA GLY A 111 12.73 -19.80 9.40
C GLY A 111 11.78 -19.70 10.60
N PRO A 112 12.22 -19.20 11.77
CA PRO A 112 11.36 -19.05 12.94
C PRO A 112 10.46 -17.79 12.90
N ILE A 113 10.64 -16.93 11.91
CA ILE A 113 9.98 -15.62 11.77
C ILE A 113 8.74 -15.79 10.86
N GLU A 114 7.58 -15.32 11.31
CA GLU A 114 6.32 -15.33 10.56
C GLU A 114 5.72 -13.91 10.54
N ILE A 115 5.41 -13.42 9.34
CA ILE A 115 4.58 -12.22 9.14
C ILE A 115 3.22 -12.64 8.60
N ARG A 116 2.17 -12.02 9.10
CA ARG A 116 0.81 -12.14 8.59
C ARG A 116 0.39 -10.86 7.90
N PHE A 117 -0.50 -11.01 6.95
CA PHE A 117 -1.12 -9.89 6.24
C PHE A 117 -2.59 -10.18 5.98
N TYR A 118 -3.36 -9.14 5.69
CA TYR A 118 -4.73 -9.28 5.22
C TYR A 118 -4.83 -8.83 3.76
N PRO A 119 -5.56 -9.57 2.91
CA PRO A 119 -5.90 -9.06 1.59
C PRO A 119 -6.83 -7.86 1.72
N LEU A 120 -6.57 -6.84 0.91
CA LEU A 120 -7.44 -5.70 0.71
C LEU A 120 -8.32 -5.95 -0.53
N ARG A 121 -9.57 -5.48 -0.52
CA ARG A 121 -10.55 -5.67 -1.61
C ARG A 121 -10.08 -5.06 -2.92
N ASN A 122 -9.27 -4.00 -2.85
CA ASN A 122 -8.63 -3.36 -3.99
C ASN A 122 -7.47 -4.19 -4.60
N GLY A 123 -7.16 -5.37 -4.05
CA GLY A 123 -6.14 -6.27 -4.56
C GLY A 123 -4.76 -6.15 -3.91
N GLY A 124 -4.56 -5.23 -2.96
CA GLY A 124 -3.33 -5.19 -2.17
C GLY A 124 -3.37 -5.98 -0.87
N PHE A 125 -2.50 -5.62 0.06
CA PHE A 125 -2.47 -6.20 1.39
C PHE A 125 -2.16 -5.14 2.46
N SER A 126 -2.55 -5.43 3.69
CA SER A 126 -2.13 -4.69 4.87
C SER A 126 -1.34 -5.61 5.81
N PRO A 127 -0.18 -5.18 6.34
CA PRO A 127 0.49 -5.87 7.43
C PRO A 127 -0.44 -6.13 8.62
N ALA A 128 -0.42 -7.35 9.15
CA ALA A 128 -1.29 -7.75 10.26
C ALA A 128 -0.51 -7.94 11.56
N SER A 129 0.44 -8.87 11.57
CA SER A 129 1.21 -9.19 12.76
C SER A 129 2.57 -9.80 12.41
N TYR A 130 3.50 -9.66 13.34
CA TYR A 130 4.82 -10.25 13.30
C TYR A 130 5.01 -11.14 14.52
N THR A 131 5.51 -12.36 14.32
CA THR A 131 5.78 -13.31 15.41
C THR A 131 7.08 -14.09 15.16
N ARG A 132 7.70 -14.53 16.26
CA ARG A 132 8.87 -15.43 16.28
C ARG A 132 8.51 -16.71 17.03
N LYS A 133 8.99 -17.86 16.53
CA LYS A 133 8.79 -19.18 17.17
C LYS A 133 9.95 -19.61 18.07
N ASP A 134 11.12 -19.00 17.90
CA ASP A 134 12.36 -19.29 18.64
C ASP A 134 12.59 -18.35 19.84
N GLY A 135 11.63 -17.47 20.14
CA GLY A 135 11.68 -16.58 21.30
C GLY A 135 10.66 -15.44 21.21
N PRO A 136 10.74 -14.46 22.13
CA PRO A 136 9.88 -13.29 22.04
C PRO A 136 10.11 -12.51 20.73
N PRO A 137 9.07 -11.88 20.16
CA PRO A 137 9.21 -11.03 18.99
C PRO A 137 9.94 -9.74 19.36
N ASP A 138 10.94 -9.39 18.56
CA ASP A 138 11.70 -8.15 18.68
C ASP A 138 11.62 -7.41 17.34
N GLN A 139 10.69 -6.46 17.24
CA GLN A 139 10.44 -5.74 15.99
C GLN A 139 11.62 -4.86 15.60
N GLU A 140 12.29 -4.24 16.55
CA GLU A 140 13.39 -3.31 16.27
C GLU A 140 14.60 -4.07 15.71
N ARG A 141 14.94 -5.20 16.35
CA ARG A 141 16.04 -6.06 15.90
C ARG A 141 15.76 -6.67 14.53
N ASP A 142 14.54 -7.17 14.32
CA ASP A 142 14.18 -7.92 13.12
C ASP A 142 13.59 -7.04 12.01
N TRP A 143 13.55 -5.71 12.20
CA TRP A 143 12.89 -4.76 11.29
C TRP A 143 13.32 -4.94 9.84
N ARG A 144 14.64 -5.08 9.59
CA ARG A 144 15.17 -5.31 8.24
C ARG A 144 14.62 -6.57 7.58
N LEU A 145 14.47 -7.65 8.36
CA LEU A 145 13.91 -8.90 7.84
C LEU A 145 12.41 -8.73 7.57
N ILE A 146 11.69 -8.02 8.44
CA ILE A 146 10.26 -7.71 8.28
C ILE A 146 10.03 -6.89 7.00
N GLU A 147 10.85 -5.87 6.73
CA GLU A 147 10.81 -5.07 5.49
C GLU A 147 10.99 -5.95 4.25
N ASP A 148 12.01 -6.82 4.25
CA ASP A 148 12.25 -7.78 3.18
C ASP A 148 11.03 -8.70 2.99
N GLY A 149 10.40 -9.11 4.09
CA GLY A 149 9.20 -9.93 4.06
C GLY A 149 8.03 -9.24 3.38
N PHE A 150 7.77 -7.97 3.69
CA PHE A 150 6.73 -7.19 3.02
C PHE A 150 7.04 -6.97 1.53
N ALA A 151 8.30 -6.74 1.18
CA ALA A 151 8.72 -6.65 -0.22
C ALA A 151 8.51 -7.98 -0.97
N CYS A 152 8.82 -9.12 -0.34
CA CYS A 152 8.53 -10.45 -0.89
C CYS A 152 7.02 -10.70 -1.06
N VAL A 153 6.20 -10.32 -0.07
CA VAL A 153 4.73 -10.42 -0.17
C VAL A 153 4.21 -9.56 -1.32
N ALA A 154 4.68 -8.33 -1.43
CA ALA A 154 4.33 -7.44 -2.53
C ALA A 154 4.67 -8.05 -3.89
N ASN A 155 5.87 -8.62 -4.04
CA ASN A 155 6.26 -9.27 -5.28
C ASN A 155 5.43 -10.53 -5.58
N ALA A 156 5.08 -11.32 -4.57
CA ALA A 156 4.23 -12.50 -4.73
C ALA A 156 2.81 -12.11 -5.19
N ILE A 157 2.23 -11.05 -4.62
CA ILE A 157 0.94 -10.50 -5.04
C ILE A 157 1.00 -10.01 -6.48
N ARG A 158 2.06 -9.26 -6.83
CA ARG A 158 2.29 -8.78 -8.20
C ARG A 158 2.32 -9.94 -9.20
N LEU A 159 3.02 -11.03 -8.87
CA LEU A 159 3.10 -12.23 -9.71
C LEU A 159 1.77 -12.99 -9.81
N ALA A 160 0.98 -13.03 -8.73
CA ALA A 160 -0.35 -13.65 -8.71
C ALA A 160 -1.40 -12.84 -9.50
N GLY A 161 -1.16 -11.54 -9.67
CA GLY A 161 -1.99 -10.61 -10.43
C GLY A 161 -3.23 -10.11 -9.68
N LYS A 162 -3.98 -9.21 -10.33
CA LYS A 162 -5.23 -8.64 -9.77
C LYS A 162 -6.22 -9.77 -9.47
N GLY A 163 -6.87 -9.72 -8.30
CA GLY A 163 -7.81 -10.74 -7.84
C GLY A 163 -7.17 -11.98 -7.17
N TRP A 164 -5.90 -11.93 -6.76
CA TRP A 164 -5.28 -13.02 -5.99
C TRP A 164 -6.08 -13.36 -4.71
N ALA A 165 -6.66 -12.36 -4.05
CA ALA A 165 -7.42 -12.50 -2.83
C ALA A 165 -8.77 -13.23 -3.00
N SER A 166 -9.35 -13.22 -4.21
CA SER A 166 -10.60 -13.92 -4.52
C SER A 166 -10.39 -15.35 -5.01
N LYS A 167 -9.17 -15.71 -5.43
CA LYS A 167 -8.79 -17.07 -5.86
C LYS A 167 -8.55 -18.04 -4.69
N SER A 168 -8.49 -17.55 -3.46
CA SER A 168 -8.25 -18.33 -2.24
C SER A 168 -9.55 -18.78 -1.53
N ARG A 169 -10.65 -18.96 -2.27
CA ARG A 169 -11.92 -19.49 -1.75
C ARG A 169 -12.25 -20.85 -2.36
#